data_AF-A0A7X8LG03-F1
#
_entry.id   AF-A0A7X8LG03-F1
#
_cell.length_a   1.000
_cell.length_b   1.000
_cell.length_c   1.000
_cell.angle_alpha   90.00
_cell.angle_beta   90.00
_cell.angle_gamma   90.00
#
_symmetry.space_group_name_H-M   'P 1'
#
loop_
_entity.id
_entity.type
_entity.pdbx_description
1 polymer ?
#
loop_
_entity_poly.entity_id
_entity_poly.type
_entity_poly.pdbx_seq_one_letter_code
_entity_poly.pdbx_strand_id
1 'polypeptide(L)'
;MGGQQTKTNYGKSNAETCKQCVDVDSQTLDNCDNTPVTPIGIGGVVVRVPVVLAELTIRFNVFANIKLPEPALDIKNIKKRLKVTQCTLLQPTNILFIKGFVRKNIDYTTKKCSNVAGVCGELHHCTIDVPFECTTPVTFTTPPAPLLTNSSSEFEYFRTSNIPNQHFAEKDALLAGDLSEFNQFMTENFNELPFCELVTGSIYEFDEFIDRQSVNYSELPVEEKLFNRIEEKMVIELTLKILQKRQVSVPGLGQTGDDFC
;
A
#
# COMPACT_ATOMS: atom_id res chain seq x y z
N MET A 1 27.32 -44.94 18.40
CA MET A 1 26.36 -45.40 17.37
C MET A 1 26.02 -44.19 16.52
N GLY A 2 26.26 -44.29 15.21
CA GLY A 2 26.34 -43.15 14.31
C GLY A 2 24.97 -42.60 13.93
N GLY A 3 24.73 -41.33 14.22
CA GLY A 3 23.60 -40.57 13.71
C GLY A 3 23.91 -40.09 12.31
N GLN A 4 23.11 -40.54 11.34
CA GLN A 4 23.24 -40.22 9.93
C GLN A 4 22.84 -38.76 9.71
N GLN A 5 23.83 -37.89 9.47
CA GLN A 5 23.61 -36.48 9.15
C GLN A 5 22.93 -36.38 7.77
N THR A 6 21.68 -35.94 7.74
CA THR A 6 20.94 -35.69 6.51
C THR A 6 21.33 -34.34 5.92
N LYS A 7 22.06 -34.38 4.79
CA LYS A 7 22.36 -33.22 3.94
C LYS A 7 21.10 -32.78 3.20
N THR A 8 20.75 -31.50 3.28
CA THR A 8 19.66 -30.90 2.49
C THR A 8 20.27 -30.03 1.40
N ASN A 9 20.23 -30.52 0.16
CA ASN A 9 20.68 -29.78 -1.02
C ASN A 9 19.56 -28.84 -1.50
N TYR A 10 19.78 -27.53 -1.42
CA TYR A 10 18.90 -26.53 -2.03
C TYR A 10 19.51 -26.07 -3.36
N GLY A 11 18.79 -26.29 -4.47
CA GLY A 11 19.17 -25.73 -5.79
C GLY A 11 19.34 -26.72 -6.95
N LYS A 12 18.77 -27.94 -6.92
CA LYS A 12 18.77 -28.79 -8.13
C LYS A 12 17.63 -28.43 -9.07
N SER A 13 17.89 -27.63 -10.10
CA SER A 13 17.02 -27.54 -11.28
C SER A 13 17.60 -28.36 -12.43
N ASN A 14 16.86 -29.37 -12.90
CA ASN A 14 17.15 -30.07 -14.16
C ASN A 14 16.76 -29.16 -15.34
N ALA A 15 17.71 -28.39 -15.85
CA ALA A 15 17.63 -27.80 -17.18
C ALA A 15 19.06 -27.74 -17.75
N GLU A 16 19.27 -28.39 -18.89
CA GLU A 16 20.54 -28.38 -19.61
C GLU A 16 20.94 -26.93 -19.95
N THR A 17 22.19 -26.60 -19.65
CA THR A 17 22.90 -25.34 -19.98
C THR A 17 22.49 -24.07 -19.22
N CYS A 18 22.65 -24.08 -17.90
CA CYS A 18 23.21 -22.92 -17.20
C CYS A 18 24.28 -23.44 -16.23
N LYS A 19 25.55 -23.03 -16.41
CA LYS A 19 26.61 -23.37 -15.43
C LYS A 19 26.13 -22.86 -14.08
N GLN A 20 25.88 -23.77 -13.16
CA GLN A 20 25.49 -23.44 -11.79
C GLN A 20 26.66 -22.65 -11.18
N CYS A 21 26.48 -21.33 -11.03
CA CYS A 21 27.55 -20.41 -10.66
C CYS A 21 27.87 -20.44 -9.16
N VAL A 22 27.00 -21.07 -8.36
CA VAL A 22 27.13 -21.21 -6.91
C VAL A 22 26.50 -22.54 -6.49
N ASP A 23 27.20 -23.31 -5.66
CA ASP A 23 26.70 -24.50 -4.97
C ASP A 23 26.55 -24.17 -3.47
N VAL A 24 25.47 -24.61 -2.83
CA VAL A 24 25.15 -24.29 -1.43
C VAL A 24 24.87 -25.59 -0.68
N ASP A 25 25.82 -26.00 0.17
CA ASP A 25 25.65 -27.09 1.15
C ASP A 25 25.34 -26.46 2.52
N SER A 26 24.36 -27.00 3.25
CA SER A 26 23.98 -26.47 4.57
C SER A 26 23.75 -27.60 5.57
N GLN A 27 24.22 -27.41 6.80
CA GLN A 27 24.04 -28.32 7.91
C GLN A 27 23.40 -27.57 9.07
N THR A 28 22.25 -28.06 9.54
CA THR A 28 21.61 -27.56 10.76
C THR A 28 22.33 -28.12 11.97
N LEU A 29 22.69 -27.25 12.91
CA LEU A 29 23.31 -27.61 14.19
C LEU A 29 22.23 -27.67 15.28
N ASP A 30 22.38 -28.59 16.23
CA ASP A 30 21.33 -29.06 17.15
C ASP A 30 20.91 -28.02 18.23
N ASN A 31 19.71 -28.26 18.81
CA ASN A 31 18.95 -27.49 19.82
C ASN A 31 19.03 -25.95 19.83
N CYS A 32 17.88 -25.34 19.50
CA CYS A 32 17.64 -23.90 19.64
C CYS A 32 16.95 -23.59 20.98
N ASP A 33 17.74 -23.35 22.03
CA ASP A 33 17.21 -22.85 23.30
C ASP A 33 16.64 -21.43 23.15
N ASN A 34 15.50 -21.16 23.78
CA ASN A 34 14.85 -19.85 23.74
C ASN A 34 14.98 -19.12 25.08
N THR A 35 15.14 -17.79 25.02
CA THR A 35 15.00 -16.92 26.18
C THR A 35 13.62 -16.26 26.14
N PRO A 36 12.69 -16.61 27.03
CA PRO A 36 11.37 -15.99 27.03
C PRO A 36 11.49 -14.51 27.39
N VAL A 37 11.01 -13.65 26.48
CA VAL A 37 10.92 -12.20 26.72
C VAL A 37 9.54 -11.89 27.28
N THR A 38 9.48 -11.27 28.47
CA THR A 38 8.24 -10.77 29.05
C THR A 38 7.70 -9.61 28.22
N PRO A 39 6.48 -9.71 27.66
CA PRO A 39 5.86 -8.61 26.94
C PRO A 39 5.67 -7.40 27.87
N ILE A 40 6.15 -6.23 27.46
CA ILE A 40 6.04 -5.00 28.27
C ILE A 40 4.64 -4.43 28.11
N GLY A 41 3.89 -4.38 29.21
CA GLY A 41 2.57 -3.75 29.28
C GLY A 41 2.45 -2.77 30.45
N ILE A 42 1.75 -1.66 30.25
CA ILE A 42 1.27 -0.75 31.29
C ILE A 42 0.04 -1.34 32.04
N GLY A 43 0.23 -2.19 33.06
CA GLY A 43 -0.87 -2.56 33.97
C GLY A 43 -1.44 -4.00 33.90
N GLY A 44 -0.64 -5.00 33.50
CA GLY A 44 -0.85 -6.41 33.86
C GLY A 44 -1.50 -7.33 32.82
N VAL A 45 -2.24 -6.80 31.84
CA VAL A 45 -2.72 -7.58 30.67
C VAL A 45 -2.17 -6.96 29.40
N VAL A 46 -1.54 -7.75 28.52
CA VAL A 46 -0.98 -7.29 27.25
C VAL A 46 -1.87 -7.73 26.09
N VAL A 47 -2.38 -6.77 25.32
CA VAL A 47 -3.23 -7.01 24.16
C VAL A 47 -2.66 -6.31 22.92
N ARG A 48 -2.76 -6.96 21.76
CA ARG A 48 -2.38 -6.35 20.47
C ARG A 48 -3.64 -5.80 19.80
N VAL A 49 -3.76 -4.47 19.76
CA VAL A 49 -4.95 -3.79 19.22
C VAL A 49 -4.55 -2.69 18.23
N PRO A 50 -5.41 -2.39 17.24
CA PRO A 50 -5.20 -1.24 16.38
C PRO A 50 -5.48 0.05 17.16
N VAL A 51 -4.43 0.86 17.35
CA VAL A 51 -4.53 2.17 17.98
C VAL A 51 -4.81 3.21 16.90
N VAL A 52 -5.84 4.03 17.11
CA VAL A 52 -6.18 5.15 16.22
C VAL A 52 -5.11 6.24 16.38
N LEU A 53 -4.36 6.51 15.31
CA LEU A 53 -3.36 7.57 15.26
C LEU A 53 -4.00 8.93 14.94
N ALA A 54 -4.94 8.93 14.01
CA ALA A 54 -5.72 10.10 13.59
C ALA A 54 -7.04 9.65 12.96
N GLU A 55 -8.06 10.51 13.07
CA GLU A 55 -9.31 10.41 12.32
C GLU A 55 -9.51 11.74 11.60
N LEU A 56 -9.68 11.69 10.28
CA LEU A 56 -9.69 12.90 9.46
C LEU A 56 -10.66 12.78 8.29
N THR A 57 -11.20 13.92 7.89
CA THR A 57 -12.02 14.08 6.69
C THR A 57 -11.23 14.89 5.68
N ILE A 58 -11.01 14.33 4.49
CA ILE A 58 -10.43 15.07 3.37
C ILE A 58 -11.50 15.40 2.34
N ARG A 59 -11.32 16.54 1.69
CA ARG A 59 -12.13 16.95 0.54
C ARG A 59 -11.21 17.31 -0.61
N PHE A 60 -11.43 16.71 -1.77
CA PHE A 60 -10.65 16.96 -2.96
C PHE A 60 -11.52 16.94 -4.22
N ASN A 61 -11.07 17.66 -5.24
CA ASN A 61 -11.80 17.83 -6.48
C ASN A 61 -11.22 16.92 -7.56
N VAL A 62 -12.08 16.34 -8.38
CA VAL A 62 -11.70 15.54 -9.55
C VAL A 62 -12.47 16.04 -10.76
N PHE A 63 -11.75 16.16 -11.86
CA PHE A 63 -12.30 16.53 -13.16
C PHE A 63 -12.13 15.37 -14.12
N ALA A 64 -13.16 15.04 -14.89
CA ALA A 64 -13.12 13.97 -15.86
C ALA A 64 -13.77 14.39 -17.19
N ASN A 65 -13.15 14.01 -18.30
CA ASN A 65 -13.73 14.14 -19.64
C ASN A 65 -13.97 12.73 -20.18
N ILE A 66 -15.22 12.30 -20.16
CA ILE A 66 -15.62 10.94 -20.53
C ILE A 66 -16.12 10.97 -21.97
N LYS A 67 -15.49 10.17 -22.84
CA LYS A 67 -15.95 9.97 -24.21
C LYS A 67 -16.66 8.63 -24.32
N LEU A 68 -17.94 8.65 -24.65
CA LEU A 68 -18.71 7.45 -24.96
C LEU A 68 -18.24 6.84 -26.28
N PRO A 69 -18.29 5.50 -26.44
CA PRO A 69 -17.82 4.84 -27.66
C PRO A 69 -18.67 5.22 -28.89
N GLU A 70 -19.92 5.61 -28.66
CA GLU A 70 -20.88 6.03 -29.67
C GLU A 70 -21.73 7.22 -29.18
N PRO A 71 -22.37 7.98 -30.08
CA PRO A 71 -23.25 9.08 -29.69
C PRO A 71 -24.50 8.59 -28.95
N ALA A 72 -24.71 9.13 -27.75
CA ALA A 72 -25.87 8.91 -26.91
C ALA A 72 -26.95 9.97 -27.15
N LEU A 73 -28.21 9.56 -27.06
CA LEU A 73 -29.38 10.44 -26.95
C LEU A 73 -29.55 10.94 -25.52
N ASP A 74 -29.47 10.01 -24.57
CA ASP A 74 -29.75 10.26 -23.17
C ASP A 74 -29.03 9.24 -22.28
N ILE A 75 -28.71 9.65 -21.06
CA ILE A 75 -28.18 8.79 -20.00
C ILE A 75 -29.33 8.46 -19.04
N LYS A 76 -29.62 7.16 -18.91
CA LYS A 76 -30.71 6.69 -18.03
C LYS A 76 -30.27 6.56 -16.59
N ASN A 77 -29.04 6.13 -16.37
CA ASN A 77 -28.51 5.92 -15.03
C ASN A 77 -26.99 5.96 -15.03
N ILE A 78 -26.41 6.48 -13.94
CA ILE A 78 -24.98 6.34 -13.67
C ILE A 78 -24.80 5.88 -12.24
N LYS A 79 -24.53 4.59 -12.05
CA LYS A 79 -24.23 4.02 -10.73
C LYS A 79 -22.75 4.20 -10.41
N LYS A 80 -22.45 4.71 -9.23
CA LYS A 80 -21.08 5.11 -8.83
C LYS A 80 -20.62 4.33 -7.61
N ARG A 81 -19.32 4.00 -7.56
CA ARG A 81 -18.67 3.35 -6.41
C ARG A 81 -17.28 3.92 -6.20
N LEU A 82 -17.07 4.58 -5.06
CA LEU A 82 -15.75 5.01 -4.62
C LEU A 82 -14.91 3.80 -4.20
N LYS A 83 -13.66 3.71 -4.69
CA LYS A 83 -12.71 2.67 -4.31
C LYS A 83 -11.36 3.30 -4.02
N VAL A 84 -10.84 3.05 -2.82
CA VAL A 84 -9.48 3.45 -2.44
C VAL A 84 -8.58 2.23 -2.61
N THR A 85 -7.51 2.37 -3.39
CA THR A 85 -6.54 1.30 -3.68
C THR A 85 -5.26 1.47 -2.87
N GLN A 86 -4.94 2.71 -2.47
CA GLN A 86 -3.78 3.01 -1.65
C GLN A 86 -4.16 4.03 -0.58
N CYS A 87 -3.73 3.77 0.65
CA CYS A 87 -3.76 4.72 1.75
C CYS A 87 -2.54 4.44 2.63
N THR A 88 -1.45 5.17 2.38
CA THR A 88 -0.13 4.88 2.95
C THR A 88 0.44 6.14 3.59
N LEU A 89 0.80 6.05 4.86
CA LEU A 89 1.49 7.12 5.57
C LEU A 89 2.99 7.03 5.29
N LEU A 90 3.56 8.09 4.74
CA LEU A 90 5.01 8.21 4.57
C LEU A 90 5.64 8.69 5.88
N GLN A 91 6.34 7.79 6.58
CA GLN A 91 7.11 8.13 7.77
C GLN A 91 8.56 8.47 7.36
N PRO A 92 9.22 9.46 7.99
CA PRO A 92 8.76 10.30 9.11
C PRO A 92 8.07 11.61 8.67
N THR A 93 7.64 11.75 7.41
CA THR A 93 7.17 13.05 6.86
C THR A 93 5.74 13.43 7.25
N ASN A 94 4.98 12.51 7.85
CA ASN A 94 3.57 12.72 8.25
C ASN A 94 2.62 13.04 7.08
N ILE A 95 3.01 12.68 5.85
CA ILE A 95 2.20 12.85 4.64
C ILE A 95 1.49 11.55 4.33
N LEU A 96 0.17 11.62 4.21
CA LEU A 96 -0.67 10.50 3.80
C LEU A 96 -0.88 10.56 2.28
N PHE A 97 -0.55 9.47 1.59
CA PHE A 97 -0.81 9.28 0.17
C PHE A 97 -2.06 8.44 -0.01
N ILE A 98 -2.99 8.95 -0.80
CA ILE A 98 -4.26 8.29 -1.08
C ILE A 98 -4.43 8.18 -2.59
N LYS A 99 -4.70 6.97 -3.05
CA LYS A 99 -5.03 6.70 -4.45
C LYS A 99 -6.28 5.85 -4.53
N GLY A 100 -7.01 6.03 -5.60
CA GLY A 100 -8.22 5.27 -5.84
C GLY A 100 -8.85 5.62 -7.18
N PHE A 101 -10.10 5.20 -7.32
CA PHE A 101 -10.92 5.55 -8.46
C PHE A 101 -12.39 5.51 -8.10
N VAL A 102 -13.20 6.27 -8.84
CA VAL A 102 -14.65 6.14 -8.84
C VAL A 102 -15.03 5.26 -10.02
N ARG A 103 -15.52 4.05 -9.73
CA ARG A 103 -16.10 3.19 -10.77
C ARG A 103 -17.49 3.69 -11.12
N LYS A 104 -17.71 3.99 -12.39
CA LYS A 104 -19.00 4.42 -12.93
C LYS A 104 -19.53 3.40 -13.91
N ASN A 105 -20.77 2.99 -13.68
CA ASN A 105 -21.55 2.12 -14.54
C ASN A 105 -22.61 3.01 -15.19
N ILE A 106 -22.43 3.34 -16.46
CA ILE A 106 -23.22 4.27 -17.25
C ILE A 106 -24.16 3.47 -18.15
N ASP A 107 -25.46 3.64 -17.94
CA ASP A 107 -26.50 3.11 -18.82
C ASP A 107 -27.01 4.26 -19.70
N TYR A 108 -26.79 4.17 -21.01
CA TYR A 108 -27.12 5.23 -21.98
C TYR A 108 -27.86 4.67 -23.19
N THR A 109 -28.60 5.54 -23.89
CA THR A 109 -29.39 5.17 -25.06
C THR A 109 -28.81 5.75 -26.33
N THR A 110 -28.87 5.01 -27.43
CA THR A 110 -28.36 5.40 -28.74
C THR A 110 -29.50 5.67 -29.72
N LYS A 111 -29.25 6.39 -30.81
CA LYS A 111 -30.24 6.52 -31.90
C LYS A 111 -30.15 5.31 -32.82
N LYS A 112 -31.28 4.62 -33.04
CA LYS A 112 -31.43 3.58 -34.07
C LYS A 112 -32.26 4.05 -35.25
N CYS A 113 -33.47 4.54 -35.00
CA CYS A 113 -34.33 5.16 -36.01
C CYS A 113 -35.02 6.39 -35.44
N SER A 114 -35.25 7.39 -36.28
CA SER A 114 -35.80 8.65 -35.81
C SER A 114 -36.49 9.41 -36.94
N ASN A 115 -37.50 10.18 -36.58
CA ASN A 115 -38.16 11.17 -37.41
C ASN A 115 -38.64 12.33 -36.53
N VAL A 116 -39.30 13.32 -37.13
CA VAL A 116 -39.83 14.49 -36.41
C VAL A 116 -40.89 14.13 -35.34
N ALA A 117 -41.54 12.97 -35.44
CA ALA A 117 -42.58 12.51 -34.51
C ALA A 117 -42.04 11.65 -33.36
N GLY A 118 -40.85 11.06 -33.48
CA GLY A 118 -40.27 10.21 -32.44
C GLY A 118 -38.89 9.65 -32.76
N VAL A 119 -38.21 9.20 -31.71
CA VAL A 119 -36.90 8.53 -31.79
C VAL A 119 -36.94 7.21 -31.04
N CYS A 120 -36.40 6.16 -31.65
CA CYS A 120 -36.23 4.85 -31.03
C CYS A 120 -34.74 4.52 -30.96
N GLY A 121 -34.36 3.88 -29.86
CA GLY A 121 -32.98 3.62 -29.51
C GLY A 121 -32.76 2.29 -28.82
N GLU A 122 -31.50 1.92 -28.66
CA GLU A 122 -31.09 0.76 -27.87
C GLU A 122 -30.45 1.23 -26.56
N LEU A 123 -30.54 0.41 -25.51
CA LEU A 123 -29.91 0.66 -24.22
C LEU A 123 -28.54 -0.03 -24.19
N HIS A 124 -27.51 0.75 -23.92
CA HIS A 124 -26.12 0.31 -23.84
C HIS A 124 -25.59 0.53 -22.43
N HIS A 125 -24.57 -0.25 -22.09
CA HIS A 125 -23.90 -0.22 -20.80
C HIS A 125 -22.40 -0.01 -20.98
N CYS A 126 -21.84 0.98 -20.28
CA CYS A 126 -20.41 1.23 -20.24
C CYS A 126 -19.94 1.32 -18.79
N THR A 127 -18.90 0.56 -18.43
CA THR A 127 -18.22 0.69 -17.14
C THR A 127 -16.88 1.38 -17.33
N ILE A 128 -16.65 2.46 -16.60
CA ILE A 128 -15.40 3.22 -16.60
C ILE A 128 -14.89 3.39 -15.16
N ASP A 129 -13.58 3.60 -15.03
CA ASP A 129 -12.94 3.92 -13.76
C ASP A 129 -12.28 5.29 -13.88
N VAL A 130 -12.72 6.25 -13.06
CA VAL A 130 -12.14 7.60 -13.01
C VAL A 130 -11.12 7.66 -11.87
N PRO A 131 -9.81 7.69 -12.14
CA PRO A 131 -8.79 7.65 -11.11
C PRO A 131 -8.67 8.99 -10.36
N PHE A 132 -8.25 8.92 -9.11
CA PHE A 132 -7.85 10.07 -8.32
C PHE A 132 -6.62 9.75 -7.48
N GLU A 133 -5.80 10.77 -7.25
CA GLU A 133 -4.66 10.72 -6.36
C GLU A 133 -4.63 12.02 -5.55
N CYS A 134 -4.43 11.91 -4.24
CA CYS A 134 -4.27 13.07 -3.38
C CYS A 134 -3.29 12.79 -2.25
N THR A 135 -2.70 13.87 -1.73
CA THR A 135 -1.85 13.83 -0.56
C THR A 135 -2.37 14.81 0.46
N THR A 136 -2.24 14.47 1.74
CA THR A 136 -2.58 15.37 2.84
C THR A 136 -1.57 15.27 3.95
N PRO A 137 -1.12 16.40 4.53
CA PRO A 137 -0.45 16.34 5.83
C PRO A 137 -1.44 15.84 6.88
N VAL A 138 -0.94 15.07 7.85
CA VAL A 138 -1.74 14.53 8.95
C VAL A 138 -1.27 15.11 10.27
N THR A 139 -2.23 15.61 11.05
CA THR A 139 -2.01 15.94 12.47
C THR A 139 -2.47 14.74 13.30
N PHE A 140 -1.55 14.18 14.09
CA PHE A 140 -1.83 12.99 14.89
C PHE A 140 -2.37 13.36 16.27
N THR A 141 -3.42 12.66 16.70
CA THR A 141 -3.83 12.64 18.10
C THR A 141 -2.87 11.77 18.91
N THR A 142 -2.46 10.63 18.33
CA THR A 142 -1.43 9.76 18.89
C THR A 142 -0.35 9.54 17.83
N PRO A 143 0.92 9.94 18.08
CA PRO A 143 1.97 9.83 17.07
C PRO A 143 2.24 8.37 16.71
N PRO A 144 2.68 8.07 15.46
CA PRO A 144 3.15 6.75 15.05
C PRO A 144 4.26 6.19 15.96
N ALA A 145 4.40 4.86 16.02
CA ALA A 145 5.47 4.24 16.79
C ALA A 145 6.84 4.65 16.21
N PRO A 146 7.87 4.83 17.06
CA PRO A 146 9.21 5.14 16.59
C PRO A 146 9.71 4.05 15.63
N LEU A 147 10.31 4.47 14.52
CA LEU A 147 10.93 3.53 13.59
C LEU A 147 12.26 3.04 14.19
N LEU A 148 12.38 1.73 14.32
CA LEU A 148 13.65 1.10 14.66
C LEU A 148 14.51 1.00 13.38
N THR A 149 15.77 1.40 13.48
CA THR A 149 16.72 1.37 12.36
C THR A 149 17.55 0.10 12.39
N ASN A 150 17.86 -0.46 11.23
CA ASN A 150 18.81 -1.56 11.14
C ASN A 150 20.22 -1.05 11.47
N SER A 151 21.05 -1.91 12.04
CA SER A 151 22.46 -1.62 12.29
C SER A 151 23.31 -2.80 11.87
N SER A 152 24.44 -2.50 11.21
CA SER A 152 25.50 -3.46 10.99
C SER A 152 26.80 -2.87 11.54
N SER A 153 27.56 -3.69 12.26
CA SER A 153 28.89 -3.33 12.76
C SER A 153 29.86 -4.45 12.43
N GLU A 154 30.86 -4.11 11.63
CA GLU A 154 31.96 -5.00 11.26
C GLU A 154 33.07 -4.94 12.31
N PHE A 155 33.76 -6.05 12.50
CA PHE A 155 34.98 -6.09 13.30
C PHE A 155 36.03 -6.99 12.63
N GLU A 156 37.29 -6.70 12.90
CA GLU A 156 38.42 -7.44 12.36
C GLU A 156 39.29 -7.95 13.50
N TYR A 157 39.88 -9.13 13.32
CA TYR A 157 40.92 -9.60 14.22
C TYR A 157 42.29 -9.12 13.73
N PHE A 158 43.13 -8.75 14.68
CA PHE A 158 44.52 -8.44 14.40
C PHE A 158 45.27 -9.71 14.00
N ARG A 159 46.00 -9.65 12.88
CA ARG A 159 46.85 -10.74 12.42
C ARG A 159 48.25 -10.25 12.06
N THR A 160 49.21 -11.07 12.45
CA THR A 160 50.59 -10.98 11.97
C THR A 160 50.78 -11.95 10.81
N SER A 161 51.28 -11.47 9.67
CA SER A 161 51.59 -12.31 8.51
C SER A 161 52.93 -11.92 7.87
N ASN A 162 53.50 -12.86 7.10
CA ASN A 162 54.75 -12.62 6.39
C ASN A 162 54.53 -11.67 5.22
N ILE A 163 55.41 -10.68 5.08
CA ILE A 163 55.36 -9.72 3.98
C ILE A 163 55.98 -10.37 2.73
N PRO A 164 55.28 -10.43 1.58
CA PRO A 164 55.90 -10.89 0.36
C PRO A 164 56.76 -9.75 -0.23
N ASN A 165 58.11 -9.92 -0.24
CA ASN A 165 59.11 -9.28 -1.13
C ASN A 165 60.29 -8.49 -0.47
N GLN A 166 61.41 -8.48 -1.22
CA GLN A 166 62.77 -7.94 -1.14
C GLN A 166 63.00 -6.50 -0.63
N HIS A 167 61.96 -5.77 -0.25
CA HIS A 167 62.09 -4.37 0.22
C HIS A 167 61.98 -4.22 1.74
N PHE A 168 61.74 -5.32 2.45
CA PHE A 168 61.61 -5.37 3.91
C PHE A 168 62.66 -6.31 4.49
N ALA A 169 63.14 -6.03 5.70
CA ALA A 169 64.10 -6.90 6.35
C ALA A 169 63.42 -8.21 6.76
N GLU A 170 64.17 -9.31 6.84
CA GLU A 170 63.65 -10.64 7.19
C GLU A 170 62.98 -10.69 8.57
N LYS A 171 63.28 -9.71 9.44
CA LYS A 171 62.65 -9.55 10.76
C LYS A 171 61.31 -8.80 10.74
N ASP A 172 60.93 -8.20 9.62
CA ASP A 172 59.74 -7.35 9.52
C ASP A 172 58.49 -8.23 9.26
N ALA A 173 57.37 -7.88 9.88
CA ALA A 173 56.10 -8.61 9.73
C ALA A 173 54.95 -7.63 9.44
N LEU A 174 53.95 -8.09 8.67
CA LEU A 174 52.73 -7.32 8.40
C LEU A 174 51.80 -7.44 9.61
N LEU A 175 51.50 -6.31 10.24
CA LEU A 175 50.61 -6.20 11.39
C LEU A 175 49.33 -5.48 10.94
N ALA A 176 48.32 -6.21 10.51
CA ALA A 176 47.10 -5.67 9.91
C ALA A 176 45.85 -6.48 10.29
N GLY A 177 44.67 -6.02 9.89
CA GLY A 177 43.43 -6.77 10.00
C GLY A 177 43.43 -8.02 9.12
N ASP A 178 42.81 -9.11 9.59
CA ASP A 178 42.77 -10.38 8.85
C ASP A 178 41.74 -10.36 7.72
N LEU A 179 42.22 -10.21 6.48
CA LEU A 179 41.38 -10.19 5.27
C LEU A 179 40.81 -11.56 4.87
N SER A 180 41.20 -12.66 5.53
CA SER A 180 40.59 -13.97 5.25
C SER A 180 39.22 -14.16 5.89
N GLU A 181 38.80 -13.24 6.75
CA GLU A 181 37.51 -13.27 7.43
C GLU A 181 36.72 -11.99 7.17
N PHE A 182 35.39 -12.10 7.23
CA PHE A 182 34.49 -10.94 7.22
C PHE A 182 33.50 -11.13 8.37
N ASN A 183 33.77 -10.46 9.49
CA ASN A 183 33.01 -10.64 10.72
C ASN A 183 32.10 -9.44 10.97
N GLN A 184 30.81 -9.69 11.15
CA GLN A 184 29.82 -8.62 11.36
C GLN A 184 28.76 -9.01 12.38
N PHE A 185 28.28 -8.01 13.13
CA PHE A 185 27.04 -8.09 13.89
C PHE A 185 25.96 -7.32 13.12
N MET A 186 24.84 -7.98 12.84
CA MET A 186 23.70 -7.38 12.15
C MET A 186 22.47 -7.44 13.05
N THR A 187 21.78 -6.31 13.17
CA THR A 187 20.47 -6.22 13.79
C THR A 187 19.47 -5.71 12.76
N GLU A 188 18.47 -6.52 12.47
CA GLU A 188 17.35 -6.19 11.60
C GLU A 188 16.09 -5.96 12.44
N ASN A 189 15.43 -4.82 12.21
CA ASN A 189 14.23 -4.43 12.92
C ASN A 189 13.02 -4.42 11.97
N PHE A 190 11.95 -5.09 12.40
CA PHE A 190 10.71 -5.20 11.63
C PHE A 190 9.64 -4.24 12.16
N ASN A 191 9.50 -3.09 11.51
CA ASN A 191 8.54 -2.06 11.90
C ASN A 191 7.12 -2.37 11.36
N GLU A 192 6.09 -2.18 12.18
CA GLU A 192 4.70 -2.32 11.76
C GLU A 192 4.22 -1.04 11.04
N LEU A 193 3.74 -1.19 9.80
CA LEU A 193 3.21 -0.08 9.00
C LEU A 193 1.81 0.35 9.48
N PRO A 194 1.56 1.68 9.60
CA PRO A 194 0.20 2.20 9.75
C PRO A 194 -0.66 1.87 8.52
N PHE A 195 -1.94 1.61 8.76
CA PHE A 195 -2.94 1.32 7.72
C PHE A 195 -4.18 2.19 7.91
N CYS A 196 -4.97 2.34 6.87
CA CYS A 196 -6.20 3.13 6.92
C CYS A 196 -7.45 2.26 6.97
N GLU A 197 -8.47 2.78 7.64
CA GLU A 197 -9.83 2.26 7.63
C GLU A 197 -10.76 3.35 7.10
N LEU A 198 -11.57 3.01 6.08
CA LEU A 198 -12.53 3.94 5.51
C LEU A 198 -13.79 3.96 6.36
N VAL A 199 -14.24 5.16 6.75
CA VAL A 199 -15.44 5.35 7.56
C VAL A 199 -16.61 5.78 6.68
N THR A 200 -16.43 6.85 5.91
CA THR A 200 -17.46 7.36 4.99
C THR A 200 -16.84 7.93 3.71
N GLY A 201 -17.61 7.89 2.62
CA GLY A 201 -17.23 8.49 1.34
C GLY A 201 -18.45 9.10 0.67
N SER A 202 -18.39 10.41 0.41
CA SER A 202 -19.45 11.19 -0.24
C SER A 202 -18.93 11.75 -1.56
N ILE A 203 -19.77 11.73 -2.60
CA ILE A 203 -19.47 12.27 -3.91
C ILE A 203 -20.52 13.33 -4.24
N TYR A 204 -20.08 14.54 -4.55
CA TYR A 204 -20.91 15.62 -5.07
C TYR A 204 -20.44 15.92 -6.48
N GLU A 205 -21.33 15.89 -7.48
CA GLU A 205 -20.91 16.01 -8.87
C GLU A 205 -21.89 16.78 -9.74
N PHE A 206 -21.36 17.30 -10.85
CA PHE A 206 -22.10 17.94 -11.92
C PHE A 206 -21.59 17.41 -13.25
N ASP A 207 -22.50 16.88 -14.06
CA ASP A 207 -22.23 16.30 -15.37
C ASP A 207 -22.80 17.21 -16.46
N GLU A 208 -21.93 17.63 -17.40
CA GLU A 208 -22.30 18.47 -18.53
C GLU A 208 -22.12 17.68 -19.85
N PHE A 209 -23.16 17.63 -20.68
CA PHE A 209 -23.08 16.99 -21.98
C PHE A 209 -22.52 17.95 -23.02
N ILE A 210 -21.33 17.65 -23.52
CA ILE A 210 -20.58 18.49 -24.47
C ILE A 210 -20.87 18.05 -25.90
N ASP A 211 -20.77 18.99 -26.84
CA ASP A 211 -20.96 18.76 -28.28
C ASP A 211 -22.34 18.17 -28.62
N ARG A 212 -23.40 18.65 -27.96
CA ARG A 212 -24.78 18.26 -28.28
C ARG A 212 -25.15 18.73 -29.69
N GLN A 213 -25.24 17.80 -30.64
CA GLN A 213 -25.52 18.07 -32.06
C GLN A 213 -26.84 17.42 -32.50
N SER A 214 -27.57 18.13 -33.37
CA SER A 214 -28.70 17.55 -34.12
C SER A 214 -28.16 17.04 -35.45
N VAL A 215 -28.35 15.75 -35.73
CA VAL A 215 -28.03 15.17 -37.03
C VAL A 215 -29.22 15.50 -37.95
N ASN A 216 -29.18 16.69 -38.58
CA ASN A 216 -30.26 17.29 -39.40
C ASN A 216 -31.58 17.60 -38.66
N TYR A 217 -32.21 18.73 -38.99
CA TYR A 217 -33.50 19.14 -38.40
C TYR A 217 -34.68 18.22 -38.74
N SER A 218 -34.53 17.37 -39.76
CA SER A 218 -35.59 16.49 -40.27
C SER A 218 -35.57 15.09 -39.67
N GLU A 219 -34.55 14.75 -38.88
CA GLU A 219 -34.35 13.37 -38.41
C GLU A 219 -34.66 13.20 -36.92
N LEU A 220 -34.68 14.24 -36.09
CA LEU A 220 -34.88 14.11 -34.65
C LEU A 220 -36.09 14.91 -34.16
N PRO A 221 -36.79 14.44 -33.11
CA PRO A 221 -37.81 15.23 -32.42
C PRO A 221 -37.25 16.53 -31.84
N VAL A 222 -38.15 17.46 -31.50
CA VAL A 222 -37.78 18.75 -30.88
C VAL A 222 -37.00 18.50 -29.57
N GLU A 223 -35.97 19.30 -29.31
CA GLU A 223 -35.04 19.22 -28.16
C GLU A 223 -34.09 18.01 -28.09
N GLU A 224 -34.30 16.97 -28.91
CA GLU A 224 -33.42 15.81 -28.99
C GLU A 224 -32.10 16.15 -29.69
N LYS A 225 -30.97 15.82 -29.05
CA LYS A 225 -29.62 16.03 -29.57
C LYS A 225 -28.73 14.89 -29.14
N LEU A 226 -27.85 14.46 -30.03
CA LEU A 226 -26.84 13.46 -29.73
C LEU A 226 -25.61 14.10 -29.10
N PHE A 227 -24.97 13.40 -28.17
CA PHE A 227 -23.69 13.78 -27.59
C PHE A 227 -22.84 12.54 -27.39
N ASN A 228 -21.52 12.70 -27.36
CA ASN A 228 -20.59 11.60 -27.07
C ASN A 228 -19.55 11.97 -26.02
N ARG A 229 -19.64 13.16 -25.42
CA ARG A 229 -18.71 13.65 -24.41
C ARG A 229 -19.47 14.15 -23.19
N ILE A 230 -18.98 13.75 -22.03
CA ILE A 230 -19.48 14.19 -20.73
C ILE A 230 -18.30 14.86 -20.02
N GLU A 231 -18.46 16.13 -19.69
CA GLU A 231 -17.54 16.83 -18.81
C GLU A 231 -18.07 16.78 -17.39
N GLU A 232 -17.29 16.19 -16.50
CA GLU A 232 -17.69 15.88 -15.15
C GLU A 232 -16.79 16.63 -14.16
N LYS A 233 -17.45 17.30 -13.21
CA LYS A 233 -16.81 18.00 -12.10
C LYS A 233 -17.31 17.36 -10.81
N MET A 234 -16.43 16.74 -10.03
CA MET A 234 -16.81 16.10 -8.77
C MET A 234 -15.94 16.54 -7.60
N VAL A 235 -16.56 16.59 -6.43
CA VAL A 235 -15.93 16.81 -5.13
C VAL A 235 -16.14 15.53 -4.32
N ILE A 236 -15.05 14.90 -3.93
CA ILE A 236 -15.06 13.70 -3.11
C ILE A 236 -14.68 14.10 -1.69
N GLU A 237 -15.52 13.70 -0.73
CA GLU A 237 -15.27 13.83 0.69
C GLU A 237 -15.08 12.44 1.29
N LEU A 238 -13.92 12.19 1.89
CA LEU A 238 -13.53 10.89 2.43
C LEU A 238 -13.16 11.02 3.90
N THR A 239 -13.86 10.29 4.77
CA THR A 239 -13.52 10.17 6.19
C THR A 239 -12.80 8.86 6.41
N LEU A 240 -11.60 8.93 6.99
CA LEU A 240 -10.77 7.75 7.26
C LEU A 240 -10.12 7.82 8.63
N LYS A 241 -9.86 6.65 9.19
CA LYS A 241 -9.05 6.45 10.38
C LYS A 241 -7.69 5.90 9.97
N ILE A 242 -6.63 6.44 10.56
CA ILE A 242 -5.28 5.91 10.45
C ILE A 242 -5.02 5.11 11.71
N LEU A 243 -4.68 3.84 11.57
CA LEU A 243 -4.47 2.93 12.67
C LEU A 243 -3.08 2.27 12.59
N GLN A 244 -2.56 1.87 13.74
CA GLN A 244 -1.36 1.04 13.82
C GLN A 244 -1.55 -0.02 14.90
N LYS A 245 -1.22 -1.28 14.60
CA LYS A 245 -1.29 -2.35 15.60
C LYS A 245 -0.20 -2.14 16.64
N ARG A 246 -0.59 -2.05 17.92
CA ARG A 246 0.33 -1.89 19.04
C ARG A 246 0.00 -2.86 20.16
N GLN A 247 1.02 -3.25 20.89
CA GLN A 247 0.82 -3.84 22.21
C GLN A 247 0.48 -2.71 23.18
N VAL A 248 -0.71 -2.79 23.77
CA VAL A 248 -1.14 -1.90 24.84
C VAL A 248 -1.48 -2.75 26.04
N SER A 249 -1.49 -2.12 27.21
CA SER A 249 -1.94 -2.80 28.40
C SER A 249 -3.14 -2.09 28.98
N VAL A 250 -4.10 -2.90 29.38
CA VAL A 250 -5.39 -2.45 29.89
C VAL A 250 -5.32 -2.57 31.40
N PRO A 251 -5.37 -1.45 32.14
CA PRO A 251 -5.45 -1.53 33.59
C PRO A 251 -6.73 -2.29 33.97
N GLY A 252 -6.59 -3.28 34.85
CA GLY A 252 -7.74 -3.98 35.40
C GLY A 252 -8.67 -3.00 36.11
N LEU A 253 -9.97 -3.10 35.88
CA LEU A 253 -10.99 -2.37 36.64
C LEU A 253 -10.88 -2.81 38.11
N GLY A 254 -10.10 -2.09 38.90
CA GLY A 254 -10.14 -2.20 40.35
C GLY A 254 -11.54 -1.81 40.80
N GLN A 255 -12.23 -2.72 41.47
CA GLN A 255 -13.45 -2.41 42.20
C GLN A 255 -13.12 -1.26 43.15
N THR A 256 -13.64 -0.07 42.86
CA THR A 256 -13.74 0.99 43.85
C THR A 256 -14.75 0.48 44.87
N GLY A 257 -14.24 -0.07 45.97
CA GLY A 257 -15.02 -0.35 47.16
C GLY A 257 -15.51 0.97 47.72
N ASP A 258 -16.75 1.33 47.40
CA ASP A 258 -17.49 2.37 48.09
C ASP A 258 -17.98 1.78 49.43
N ASP A 259 -17.06 1.59 50.37
CA ASP A 259 -17.38 1.61 51.80
C ASP A 259 -17.36 3.09 52.25
N PHE A 260 -18.48 3.76 52.08
CA PHE A 260 -18.79 4.98 52.84
C PHE A 260 -19.87 4.64 53.85
N CYS A 261 -19.50 4.83 55.13
CA CYS A 261 -20.29 4.65 56.34
C CYS A 261 -21.68 5.29 56.31
#